data_AF-A0A249PEE1-F1
#
_entry.id   AF-A0A249PEE1-F1
#
_cell.length_a   1.000
_cell.length_b   1.000
_cell.length_c   1.000
_cell.angle_alpha   90.00
_cell.angle_beta   90.00
_cell.angle_gamma   90.00
#
_symmetry.space_group_name_H-M   'P 1'
#
loop_
_entity.id
_entity.type
_entity.pdbx_description
1 polymer ?
#
loop_
_entity_poly.entity_id
_entity_poly.type
_entity_poly.pdbx_seq_one_letter_code
_entity_poly.pdbx_strand_id
1 'polypeptide(L)'
;MSLVFQGWTLRTTGTTNAGGSFTVTGNVEYPVGGTTTDIGSIVVTSGGNVEGVNLIPATVIPAGASFKVNFSSTVPNGQTYIANLGFAGLRTHKKRSLLKKEALYAVGDSIATNNNGAVYTAAAGKCPAYHASISGTTAKVYGDTGAANFAKQVDLAKKLNITRFVSNFGTNDFGEGTTATGTLGYLTNMRTRANADGIKFTQATMLPRTLATAAVATTLTSSGTTLFATVADASKYVVGVPYRILGATETEYIGNFICTAIDTDTDVVSFLFPGSATSPATGSPTIQPWKATNTAEFQPTWTNGFTNGHFDPGPTSQRGLFNAAVRGGTYFDDYVEWSDPFEPTRDAGRWVIQGENALLPAIQEGTISSVTSASRFNSNYSRGSSTISNGFVQMKTGTHIGLTRSGNGNTNGDITMSSALPSNPAIGDQFYAIPGVSYCSDDGTHPRVAGGTGSSLGGQAILNKAMSDKITAWLA
;
A
#
# COMPACT_ATOMS: atom_id res chain seq x y z
N MET A 1 12.22 -31.85 4.53
CA MET A 1 11.97 -30.46 4.96
C MET A 1 12.15 -30.40 6.46
N SER A 2 12.62 -29.29 7.02
CA SER A 2 12.66 -29.13 8.48
C SER A 2 11.66 -28.07 8.92
N LEU A 3 11.14 -28.22 10.13
CA LEU A 3 10.38 -27.17 10.80
C LEU A 3 11.35 -26.31 11.63
N VAL A 4 11.09 -25.01 11.74
CA VAL A 4 11.88 -24.09 12.56
C VAL A 4 10.96 -23.45 13.59
N PHE A 5 11.44 -23.40 14.84
CA PHE A 5 10.73 -22.86 16.00
C PHE A 5 11.56 -21.77 16.68
N GLN A 6 10.88 -20.76 17.20
CA GLN A 6 11.45 -19.61 17.91
C GLN A 6 11.00 -19.57 19.37
N GLY A 7 11.95 -19.41 20.28
CA GLY A 7 11.74 -19.26 21.73
C GLY A 7 11.64 -17.79 22.15
N TRP A 8 11.22 -16.91 21.25
CA TRP A 8 11.05 -15.48 21.47
C TRP A 8 9.92 -14.93 20.59
N THR A 9 9.42 -13.76 20.94
CA THR A 9 8.42 -13.01 20.18
C THR A 9 8.95 -11.63 19.80
N LEU A 10 8.40 -11.11 18.72
CA LEU A 10 8.57 -9.75 18.25
C LEU A 10 7.79 -8.76 19.13
N ARG A 11 8.38 -7.60 19.42
CA ARG A 11 7.73 -6.46 20.10
C ARG A 11 8.17 -5.14 19.44
N THR A 12 7.37 -4.09 19.56
CA THR A 12 7.76 -2.73 19.12
C THR A 12 9.05 -2.24 19.76
N THR A 13 9.46 -2.81 20.91
CA THR A 13 10.72 -2.57 21.63
C THR A 13 11.84 -3.58 21.32
N GLY A 14 11.69 -4.41 20.28
CA GLY A 14 12.71 -5.36 19.81
C GLY A 14 12.23 -6.81 19.85
N THR A 15 12.77 -7.59 20.80
CA THR A 15 12.37 -9.00 21.00
C THR A 15 12.22 -9.33 22.49
N THR A 16 11.27 -10.20 22.83
CA THR A 16 11.08 -10.73 24.19
C THR A 16 11.19 -12.24 24.17
N ASN A 17 11.96 -12.82 25.08
CA ASN A 17 12.09 -14.28 25.17
C ASN A 17 10.78 -14.92 25.67
N ALA A 18 10.56 -16.20 25.37
CA ALA A 18 9.65 -17.03 26.16
C ALA A 18 10.08 -17.01 27.63
N GLY A 19 9.14 -17.00 28.58
CA GLY A 19 9.48 -17.01 30.00
C GLY A 19 10.17 -18.32 30.48
N GLY A 20 10.20 -19.35 29.62
CA GLY A 20 10.93 -20.60 29.83
C GLY A 20 11.10 -21.37 28.51
N SER A 21 11.99 -22.36 28.51
CA SER A 21 12.12 -23.32 27.42
C SER A 21 10.93 -24.28 27.40
N PHE A 22 10.54 -24.78 26.23
CA PHE A 22 9.39 -25.67 26.05
C PHE A 22 9.67 -26.75 25.00
N THR A 23 8.94 -27.87 25.08
CA THR A 23 9.07 -28.98 24.13
C THR A 23 7.88 -29.01 23.20
N VAL A 24 8.13 -29.09 21.89
CA VAL A 24 7.13 -29.22 20.83
C VAL A 24 7.14 -30.64 20.28
N THR A 25 5.96 -31.22 20.11
CA THR A 25 5.71 -32.48 19.39
C THR A 25 4.62 -32.28 18.34
N GLY A 26 4.47 -33.18 17.37
CA GLY A 26 3.50 -32.97 16.29
C GLY A 26 3.71 -33.83 15.05
N ASN A 27 3.04 -33.47 13.96
CA ASN A 27 3.15 -34.17 12.68
C ASN A 27 2.90 -33.23 11.48
N VAL A 28 3.31 -33.68 10.30
CA VAL A 28 2.93 -33.09 9.01
C VAL A 28 1.96 -34.03 8.30
N GLU A 29 0.81 -33.53 7.84
CA GLU A 29 -0.18 -34.28 7.07
C GLU A 29 -0.09 -33.93 5.57
N TYR A 30 0.09 -34.92 4.70
CA TYR A 30 -0.16 -34.79 3.27
C TYR A 30 -0.69 -36.08 2.63
N PRO A 31 -1.86 -36.08 1.95
CA PRO A 31 -2.84 -34.98 1.89
C PRO A 31 -3.37 -34.62 3.28
N VAL A 32 -4.06 -33.49 3.42
CA VAL A 32 -4.66 -33.07 4.70
C VAL A 32 -5.70 -34.11 5.13
N GLY A 33 -5.63 -34.58 6.37
CA GLY A 33 -6.39 -35.74 6.88
C GLY A 33 -5.90 -37.11 6.40
N GLY A 34 -4.77 -37.17 5.69
CA GLY A 34 -4.16 -38.38 5.13
C GLY A 34 -2.87 -38.79 5.84
N THR A 35 -1.87 -39.19 5.06
CA THR A 35 -0.60 -39.73 5.56
C THR A 35 0.14 -38.71 6.43
N THR A 36 0.56 -39.14 7.62
CA THR A 36 1.29 -38.31 8.57
C THR A 36 2.79 -38.58 8.55
N THR A 37 3.58 -37.59 8.96
CA THR A 37 5.03 -37.72 9.21
C THR A 37 5.32 -37.05 10.55
N ASP A 38 5.71 -37.85 11.53
CA ASP A 38 6.03 -37.39 12.89
C ASP A 38 7.25 -36.45 12.86
N ILE A 39 7.20 -35.38 13.66
CA ILE A 39 8.30 -34.41 13.80
C ILE A 39 9.24 -34.75 14.97
N GLY A 40 8.86 -35.74 15.79
CA GLY A 40 9.53 -36.13 17.01
C GLY A 40 9.30 -35.12 18.14
N SER A 41 10.30 -35.02 19.02
CA SER A 41 10.31 -34.11 20.17
C SER A 41 11.40 -33.07 19.99
N ILE A 42 11.02 -31.79 20.01
CA ILE A 42 11.90 -30.65 19.70
C ILE A 42 11.91 -29.70 20.90
N VAL A 43 13.07 -29.52 21.53
CA VAL A 43 13.23 -28.56 22.64
C VAL A 43 13.54 -27.17 22.09
N VAL A 44 12.64 -26.23 22.34
CA VAL A 44 12.79 -24.81 21.99
C VAL A 44 13.32 -24.07 23.21
N THR A 45 14.53 -23.50 23.09
CA THR A 45 15.18 -22.77 24.18
C THR A 45 14.67 -21.33 24.28
N SER A 46 14.43 -20.84 25.50
CA SER A 46 14.08 -19.44 25.75
C SER A 46 15.12 -18.50 25.11
N GLY A 47 14.65 -17.56 24.29
CA GLY A 47 15.48 -16.59 23.57
C GLY A 47 16.22 -17.12 22.34
N GLY A 48 16.22 -18.44 22.09
CA GLY A 48 16.87 -19.08 20.95
C GLY A 48 15.90 -19.41 19.80
N ASN A 49 16.45 -20.05 18.77
CA ASN A 49 15.70 -20.70 17.70
C ASN A 49 16.22 -22.13 17.54
N VAL A 50 15.38 -23.07 17.11
CA VAL A 50 15.76 -24.47 16.85
C VAL A 50 15.21 -24.93 15.50
N GLU A 51 16.05 -25.67 14.77
CA GLU A 51 15.65 -26.40 13.56
C GLU A 51 15.36 -27.86 13.95
N GLY A 52 14.19 -28.36 13.60
CA GLY A 52 13.82 -29.77 13.77
C GLY A 52 14.52 -30.69 12.76
N VAL A 53 14.43 -32.00 13.03
CA VAL A 53 14.96 -33.05 12.15
C VAL A 53 14.44 -32.91 10.71
N ASN A 54 15.23 -33.33 9.73
CA ASN A 54 14.81 -33.30 8.33
C ASN A 54 13.74 -34.37 8.06
N LEU A 55 12.50 -33.93 7.96
CA LEU A 55 11.32 -34.74 7.67
C LEU A 55 11.32 -35.15 6.19
N ILE A 56 11.13 -36.44 5.94
CA ILE A 56 10.88 -36.99 4.61
C ILE A 56 9.42 -37.45 4.59
N PRO A 57 8.49 -36.67 4.00
CA PRO A 57 7.11 -37.11 3.86
C PRO A 57 7.00 -38.42 3.11
N ALA A 58 6.22 -39.37 3.65
CA ALA A 58 5.96 -40.65 2.99
C ALA A 58 5.22 -40.48 1.64
N THR A 59 4.50 -39.36 1.46
CA THR A 59 3.87 -38.97 0.19
C THR A 59 4.51 -37.69 -0.34
N VAL A 60 4.95 -37.70 -1.60
CA VAL A 60 5.57 -36.52 -2.24
C VAL A 60 4.55 -35.41 -2.38
N ILE A 61 4.84 -34.24 -1.79
CA ILE A 61 4.02 -33.02 -1.91
C ILE A 61 4.31 -32.35 -3.27
N PRO A 62 3.34 -32.23 -4.19
CA PRO A 62 3.51 -31.54 -5.47
C PRO A 62 3.75 -30.03 -5.30
N ALA A 63 4.31 -29.39 -6.33
CA ALA A 63 4.41 -27.93 -6.37
C ALA A 63 3.01 -27.30 -6.39
N GLY A 64 2.80 -26.26 -5.58
CA GLY A 64 1.51 -25.58 -5.44
C GLY A 64 0.47 -26.30 -4.56
N ALA A 65 0.77 -27.50 -4.06
CA ALA A 65 -0.13 -28.21 -3.14
C ALA A 65 0.00 -27.70 -1.69
N SER A 66 -1.14 -27.65 -1.00
CA SER A 66 -1.19 -27.35 0.44
C SER A 66 -1.04 -28.62 1.28
N PHE A 67 -0.45 -28.47 2.46
CA PHE A 67 -0.31 -29.51 3.48
C PHE A 67 -0.53 -28.88 4.87
N LYS A 68 -0.76 -29.70 5.89
CA LYS A 68 -1.01 -29.23 7.26
C LYS A 68 0.15 -29.61 8.18
N VAL A 69 0.50 -28.74 9.11
CA VAL A 69 1.44 -29.03 10.20
C VAL A 69 0.66 -28.91 11.51
N ASN A 70 0.59 -29.99 12.27
CA ASN A 70 0.04 -30.00 13.62
C ASN A 70 1.19 -29.96 14.62
N PHE A 71 1.06 -29.16 15.65
CA PHE A 71 2.03 -29.08 16.73
C PHE A 71 1.33 -28.79 18.05
N SER A 72 1.83 -29.42 19.11
CA SER A 72 1.46 -29.19 20.50
C SER A 72 2.71 -28.93 21.32
N SER A 73 2.58 -28.19 22.42
CA SER A 73 3.66 -28.06 23.39
C SER A 73 3.13 -28.19 24.81
N THR A 74 4.00 -28.67 25.70
CA THR A 74 3.76 -28.63 27.14
C THR A 74 4.61 -27.52 27.73
N VAL A 75 3.96 -26.46 28.22
CA VAL A 75 4.64 -25.32 28.86
C VAL A 75 4.52 -25.49 30.38
N PRO A 76 5.60 -25.28 31.18
CA PRO A 76 5.51 -25.32 32.64
C PRO A 76 4.47 -24.35 33.21
N ASN A 77 3.86 -24.73 34.33
CA ASN A 77 2.76 -23.96 34.94
C ASN A 77 3.21 -22.52 35.33
N GLY A 78 2.34 -21.53 35.13
CA GLY A 78 2.62 -20.11 35.39
C GLY A 78 3.35 -19.35 34.25
N GLN A 79 3.61 -20.00 33.12
CA GLN A 79 4.25 -19.40 31.95
C GLN A 79 3.23 -18.87 30.92
N THR A 80 3.43 -17.67 30.36
CA THR A 80 2.62 -17.17 29.24
C THR A 80 3.05 -17.78 27.92
N TYR A 81 2.08 -18.26 27.13
CA TYR A 81 2.32 -18.73 25.76
C TYR A 81 2.87 -17.60 24.86
N ILE A 82 3.82 -17.94 23.99
CA ILE A 82 4.00 -17.20 22.73
C ILE A 82 2.78 -17.52 21.87
N ALA A 83 2.16 -16.50 21.26
CA ALA A 83 1.10 -16.71 20.28
C ALA A 83 1.58 -17.68 19.18
N ASN A 84 0.80 -18.74 18.92
CA ASN A 84 1.12 -19.81 17.96
C ASN A 84 2.34 -20.69 18.30
N LEU A 85 2.59 -20.96 19.60
CA LEU A 85 3.56 -21.96 20.11
C LEU A 85 5.01 -21.79 19.59
N GLY A 86 5.36 -20.59 19.13
CA GLY A 86 6.68 -20.31 18.56
C GLY A 86 6.97 -21.01 17.24
N PHE A 87 5.98 -21.50 16.49
CA PHE A 87 6.24 -22.00 15.13
C PHE A 87 6.65 -20.84 14.22
N ALA A 88 7.87 -20.90 13.68
CA ALA A 88 8.41 -19.85 12.81
C ALA A 88 8.27 -20.20 11.33
N GLY A 89 8.43 -21.47 10.93
CA GLY A 89 8.18 -21.85 9.55
C GLY A 89 8.83 -23.15 9.07
N LEU A 90 8.96 -23.26 7.76
CA LEU A 90 9.46 -24.44 7.05
C LEU A 90 10.77 -24.12 6.33
N ARG A 91 11.84 -24.84 6.67
CA ARG A 91 13.10 -24.84 5.92
C ARG A 91 12.97 -25.76 4.71
N THR A 92 13.05 -25.18 3.51
CA THR A 92 13.02 -25.94 2.26
C THR A 92 14.41 -26.50 1.91
N HIS A 93 14.55 -27.83 1.97
CA HIS A 93 15.80 -28.56 1.68
C HIS A 93 15.95 -29.00 0.20
N LYS A 94 15.36 -28.30 -0.77
CA LYS A 94 15.41 -28.77 -2.18
C LYS A 94 16.84 -28.74 -2.74
N LYS A 95 17.13 -29.69 -3.63
CA LYS A 95 18.38 -29.71 -4.43
C LYS A 95 18.58 -28.35 -5.12
N ARG A 96 19.80 -27.82 -4.97
CA ARG A 96 20.29 -26.51 -5.46
C ARG A 96 20.09 -26.24 -6.96
N SER A 97 19.69 -27.26 -7.73
CA SER A 97 19.46 -27.25 -9.17
C SER A 97 17.98 -27.11 -9.60
N LEU A 98 17.02 -27.21 -8.67
CA LEU A 98 15.58 -27.27 -9.00
C LEU A 98 14.76 -26.05 -8.55
N LEU A 99 15.35 -25.16 -7.76
CA LEU A 99 14.80 -23.85 -7.41
C LEU A 99 15.93 -22.84 -7.51
N LYS A 100 15.63 -21.68 -8.11
CA LYS A 100 16.48 -20.49 -8.02
C LYS A 100 16.56 -20.10 -6.53
N LYS A 101 17.76 -19.72 -6.07
CA LYS A 101 18.13 -19.79 -4.63
C LYS A 101 17.40 -18.79 -3.73
N GLU A 102 16.63 -17.85 -4.27
CA GLU A 102 16.07 -16.76 -3.47
C GLU A 102 14.98 -17.27 -2.51
N ALA A 103 15.09 -16.85 -1.25
CA ALA A 103 14.11 -17.04 -0.19
C ALA A 103 14.10 -15.79 0.70
N LEU A 104 12.92 -15.23 0.94
CA LEU A 104 12.76 -13.86 1.44
C LEU A 104 12.34 -13.80 2.90
N TYR A 105 12.87 -12.84 3.66
CA TYR A 105 12.39 -12.50 5.00
C TYR A 105 12.00 -11.03 5.02
N ALA A 106 10.69 -10.77 5.10
CA ALA A 106 10.13 -9.43 5.20
C ALA A 106 10.17 -8.91 6.65
N VAL A 107 10.65 -7.67 6.84
CA VAL A 107 10.68 -6.95 8.12
C VAL A 107 10.24 -5.51 7.92
N GLY A 108 9.72 -4.86 8.95
CA GLY A 108 9.26 -3.48 8.85
C GLY A 108 8.15 -3.13 9.83
N ASP A 109 7.44 -2.06 9.52
CA ASP A 109 6.48 -1.43 10.43
C ASP A 109 4.99 -1.70 10.10
N SER A 110 4.11 -0.72 10.33
CA SER A 110 2.69 -0.74 9.98
C SER A 110 2.46 -0.82 8.47
N ILE A 111 3.35 -0.25 7.65
CA ILE A 111 3.27 -0.36 6.19
C ILE A 111 3.58 -1.80 5.77
N ALA A 112 4.59 -2.44 6.35
CA ALA A 112 4.89 -3.84 6.05
C ALA A 112 3.79 -4.80 6.56
N THR A 113 3.28 -4.59 7.79
CA THR A 113 2.26 -5.45 8.40
C THR A 113 0.86 -5.29 7.79
N ASN A 114 0.33 -4.06 7.70
CA ASN A 114 -1.06 -3.81 7.31
C ASN A 114 -1.28 -4.00 5.81
N ASN A 115 -0.22 -3.97 5.01
CA ASN A 115 -0.24 -4.31 3.58
C ASN A 115 -0.10 -5.83 3.35
N ASN A 116 -0.55 -6.58 4.36
CA ASN A 116 -1.06 -7.95 4.40
C ASN A 116 -0.44 -8.94 3.39
N GLY A 117 0.89 -8.91 3.30
CA GLY A 117 1.66 -9.82 2.45
C GLY A 117 1.99 -9.31 1.05
N ALA A 118 2.37 -8.05 0.85
CA ALA A 118 2.98 -7.63 -0.43
C ALA A 118 4.12 -8.56 -0.88
N VAL A 119 4.97 -8.98 0.07
CA VAL A 119 6.02 -10.00 -0.15
C VAL A 119 5.42 -11.40 -0.34
N TYR A 120 4.45 -11.82 0.48
CA TYR A 120 3.85 -13.16 0.35
C TYR A 120 3.08 -13.36 -0.97
N THR A 121 2.26 -12.40 -1.39
CA THR A 121 1.51 -12.44 -2.66
C THR A 121 2.45 -12.41 -3.86
N ALA A 122 3.52 -11.61 -3.82
CA ALA A 122 4.50 -11.54 -4.89
C ALA A 122 5.43 -12.78 -4.97
N ALA A 123 5.71 -13.41 -3.82
CA ALA A 123 6.51 -14.63 -3.72
C ALA A 123 5.71 -15.91 -4.01
N ALA A 124 4.37 -15.87 -3.90
CA ALA A 124 3.50 -17.02 -4.12
C ALA A 124 3.77 -17.68 -5.49
N GLY A 125 4.10 -18.98 -5.47
CA GLY A 125 4.46 -19.75 -6.67
C GLY A 125 5.86 -19.45 -7.24
N LYS A 126 6.59 -18.45 -6.73
CA LYS A 126 7.93 -18.05 -7.21
C LYS A 126 9.07 -18.47 -6.27
N CYS A 127 8.96 -18.16 -4.98
CA CYS A 127 9.99 -18.42 -3.99
C CYS A 127 9.41 -18.58 -2.56
N PRO A 128 10.13 -19.21 -1.61
CA PRO A 128 9.78 -19.17 -0.21
C PRO A 128 9.84 -17.72 0.32
N ALA A 129 8.91 -17.39 1.22
CA ALA A 129 8.94 -16.14 1.96
C ALA A 129 8.56 -16.39 3.43
N TYR A 130 9.05 -15.52 4.30
CA TYR A 130 8.67 -15.37 5.70
C TYR A 130 8.48 -13.88 6.00
N HIS A 131 7.69 -13.54 7.01
CA HIS A 131 7.35 -12.16 7.32
C HIS A 131 7.24 -11.98 8.84
N ALA A 132 8.04 -11.07 9.37
CA ALA A 132 8.13 -10.79 10.80
C ALA A 132 8.27 -9.26 11.02
N SER A 133 7.23 -8.53 10.62
CA SER A 133 7.10 -7.07 10.79
C SER A 133 6.18 -6.75 11.97
N ILE A 134 6.22 -5.50 12.48
CA ILE A 134 5.39 -5.06 13.61
C ILE A 134 4.86 -3.65 13.40
N SER A 135 3.55 -3.45 13.47
CA SER A 135 2.98 -2.09 13.50
C SER A 135 3.60 -1.23 14.62
N GLY A 136 4.10 -0.04 14.25
CA GLY A 136 4.65 0.94 15.20
C GLY A 136 6.13 0.74 15.61
N THR A 137 6.89 -0.16 14.98
CA THR A 137 8.34 -0.28 15.23
C THR A 137 9.18 0.65 14.34
N THR A 138 10.45 0.85 14.68
CA THR A 138 11.43 1.71 13.99
C THR A 138 12.66 0.91 13.55
N ALA A 139 13.43 1.40 12.57
CA ALA A 139 14.76 0.86 12.26
C ALA A 139 15.69 1.01 13.47
N LYS A 140 15.59 2.12 14.21
CA LYS A 140 16.32 2.35 15.47
C LYS A 140 16.23 1.17 16.43
N VAL A 141 15.02 0.68 16.72
CA VAL A 141 14.79 -0.45 17.63
C VAL A 141 15.59 -1.71 17.24
N TYR A 142 15.81 -1.96 15.94
CA TYR A 142 16.53 -3.13 15.46
C TYR A 142 18.00 -2.90 15.10
N GLY A 143 18.37 -1.70 14.67
CA GLY A 143 19.69 -1.35 14.14
C GLY A 143 20.59 -0.57 15.11
N ASP A 144 20.06 0.00 16.18
CA ASP A 144 20.86 0.63 17.23
C ASP A 144 21.71 -0.41 17.99
N THR A 145 22.78 0.05 18.65
CA THR A 145 23.73 -0.78 19.42
C THR A 145 24.26 -1.97 18.60
N GLY A 146 24.72 -1.71 17.37
CA GLY A 146 25.28 -2.73 16.47
C GLY A 146 24.27 -3.78 16.02
N ALA A 147 22.98 -3.41 15.94
CA ALA A 147 21.86 -4.26 15.57
C ALA A 147 21.63 -5.48 16.50
N ALA A 148 21.86 -5.31 17.81
CA ALA A 148 21.71 -6.38 18.80
C ALA A 148 20.29 -6.99 18.82
N ASN A 149 19.25 -6.17 18.68
CA ASN A 149 17.85 -6.64 18.62
C ASN A 149 17.49 -7.36 17.31
N PHE A 150 18.23 -7.11 16.23
CA PHE A 150 18.04 -7.80 14.94
C PHE A 150 18.72 -9.18 14.90
N ALA A 151 19.70 -9.43 15.79
CA ALA A 151 20.47 -10.67 15.85
C ALA A 151 19.62 -11.96 15.83
N LYS A 152 18.50 -12.00 16.57
CA LYS A 152 17.61 -13.17 16.62
C LYS A 152 16.84 -13.39 15.31
N GLN A 153 16.54 -12.32 14.58
CA GLN A 153 15.91 -12.39 13.26
C GLN A 153 16.89 -12.95 12.22
N VAL A 154 18.17 -12.55 12.28
CA VAL A 154 19.22 -13.08 11.40
C VAL A 154 19.51 -14.56 11.68
N ASP A 155 19.59 -14.97 12.95
CA ASP A 155 19.72 -16.39 13.31
C ASP A 155 18.52 -17.23 12.84
N LEU A 156 17.30 -16.70 12.96
CA LEU A 156 16.10 -17.34 12.44
C LEU A 156 16.13 -17.44 10.90
N ALA A 157 16.51 -16.37 10.21
CA ALA A 157 16.64 -16.32 8.76
C ALA A 157 17.65 -17.37 8.25
N LYS A 158 18.80 -17.50 8.92
CA LYS A 158 19.81 -18.52 8.64
C LYS A 158 19.26 -19.94 8.77
N LYS A 159 18.50 -20.23 9.85
CA LYS A 159 17.83 -21.53 10.04
C LYS A 159 16.73 -21.79 9.00
N LEU A 160 16.05 -20.76 8.52
CA LEU A 160 15.04 -20.86 7.46
C LEU A 160 15.64 -20.97 6.02
N ASN A 161 16.97 -20.91 5.85
CA ASN A 161 17.65 -20.78 4.53
C ASN A 161 17.25 -19.53 3.74
N ILE A 162 16.96 -18.42 4.43
CA ILE A 162 16.72 -17.12 3.80
C ILE A 162 18.00 -16.61 3.14
N THR A 163 17.87 -16.04 1.94
CA THR A 163 18.98 -15.40 1.20
C THR A 163 18.90 -13.88 1.20
N ARG A 164 17.71 -13.32 1.48
CA ARG A 164 17.47 -11.88 1.41
C ARG A 164 16.46 -11.40 2.45
N PHE A 165 16.85 -10.39 3.22
CA PHE A 165 15.92 -9.53 3.94
C PHE A 165 15.32 -8.49 3.00
N VAL A 166 14.01 -8.25 3.12
CA VAL A 166 13.28 -7.17 2.46
C VAL A 166 12.69 -6.30 3.56
N SER A 167 13.20 -5.08 3.73
CA SER A 167 12.86 -4.18 4.84
C SER A 167 12.04 -2.98 4.41
N ASN A 168 11.10 -2.55 5.26
CA ASN A 168 10.45 -1.25 5.13
C ASN A 168 10.35 -0.56 6.50
N PHE A 169 11.23 0.44 6.68
CA PHE A 169 11.35 1.30 7.85
C PHE A 169 11.67 2.74 7.41
N GLY A 170 11.66 3.67 8.37
CA GLY A 170 11.90 5.10 8.17
C GLY A 170 10.73 5.96 8.63
N THR A 171 9.50 5.50 8.40
CA THR A 171 8.28 6.26 8.70
C THR A 171 8.15 6.52 10.20
N ASN A 172 8.19 5.48 11.04
CA ASN A 172 8.14 5.68 12.48
C ASN A 172 9.44 6.26 13.03
N ASP A 173 10.60 5.99 12.41
CA ASP A 173 11.88 6.58 12.83
C ASP A 173 11.82 8.12 12.75
N PHE A 174 11.29 8.67 11.66
CA PHE A 174 11.07 10.11 11.50
C PHE A 174 9.92 10.61 12.39
N GLY A 175 8.94 9.74 12.67
CA GLY A 175 7.87 9.99 13.66
C GLY A 175 8.37 10.04 15.12
N GLU A 176 9.58 9.56 15.38
CA GLU A 176 10.30 9.73 16.65
C GLU A 176 11.36 10.84 16.58
N GLY A 177 11.42 11.60 15.47
CA GLY A 177 12.41 12.67 15.26
C GLY A 177 13.81 12.20 14.86
N THR A 178 13.98 10.93 14.48
CA THR A 178 15.26 10.40 13.96
C THR A 178 15.58 11.03 12.61
N THR A 179 16.83 11.47 12.40
CA THR A 179 17.27 12.04 11.12
C THR A 179 17.43 10.97 10.05
N ALA A 180 17.35 11.36 8.77
CA ALA A 180 17.65 10.48 7.63
C ALA A 180 19.00 9.75 7.79
N THR A 181 20.06 10.45 8.19
CA THR A 181 21.39 9.85 8.44
C THR A 181 21.38 8.84 9.59
N GLY A 182 20.67 9.12 10.69
CA GLY A 182 20.51 8.19 11.81
C GLY A 182 19.81 6.90 11.38
N THR A 183 18.67 7.04 10.68
CA THR A 183 17.90 5.91 10.13
C THR A 183 18.73 5.07 9.15
N LEU A 184 19.48 5.71 8.23
CA LEU A 184 20.40 5.01 7.32
C LEU A 184 21.51 4.27 8.10
N GLY A 185 22.03 4.86 9.18
CA GLY A 185 23.00 4.20 10.06
C GLY A 185 22.43 2.93 10.71
N TYR A 186 21.22 3.00 11.27
CA TYR A 186 20.55 1.84 11.86
C TYR A 186 20.29 0.72 10.83
N LEU A 187 19.79 1.07 9.63
CA LEU A 187 19.60 0.10 8.56
C LEU A 187 20.93 -0.48 8.03
N THR A 188 22.01 0.31 8.03
CA THR A 188 23.35 -0.17 7.66
C THR A 188 23.90 -1.17 8.69
N ASN A 189 23.64 -0.96 9.98
CA ASN A 189 23.98 -1.94 11.02
C ASN A 189 23.20 -3.25 10.82
N MET A 190 21.89 -3.17 10.51
CA MET A 190 21.06 -4.35 10.21
C MET A 190 21.56 -5.11 8.99
N ARG A 191 21.89 -4.41 7.90
CA ARG A 191 22.54 -4.99 6.72
C ARG A 191 23.86 -5.67 7.07
N THR A 192 24.74 -4.98 7.80
CA THR A 192 26.05 -5.51 8.18
C THR A 192 25.90 -6.80 8.98
N ARG A 193 24.90 -6.86 9.87
CA ARG A 193 24.57 -8.07 10.63
C ARG A 193 24.02 -9.20 9.77
N ALA A 194 23.19 -8.92 8.76
CA ALA A 194 22.68 -9.92 7.83
C ALA A 194 23.78 -10.45 6.87
N ASN A 195 24.59 -9.55 6.32
CA ASN A 195 25.68 -9.89 5.41
C ASN A 195 26.81 -10.69 6.09
N ALA A 196 27.00 -10.55 7.40
CA ALA A 196 27.90 -11.41 8.18
C ALA A 196 27.50 -12.90 8.15
N ASP A 197 26.22 -13.21 7.93
CA ASP A 197 25.70 -14.56 7.72
C ASP A 197 25.43 -14.89 6.23
N GLY A 198 25.86 -14.03 5.31
CA GLY A 198 25.70 -14.19 3.86
C GLY A 198 24.29 -13.90 3.33
N ILE A 199 23.46 -13.21 4.12
CA ILE A 199 22.07 -12.87 3.78
C ILE A 199 22.02 -11.42 3.31
N LYS A 200 21.63 -11.18 2.05
CA LYS A 200 21.52 -9.83 1.48
C LYS A 200 20.47 -8.99 2.22
N PHE A 201 20.65 -7.68 2.24
CA PHE A 201 19.68 -6.75 2.81
C PHE A 201 19.18 -5.75 1.77
N THR A 202 17.87 -5.73 1.56
CA THR A 202 17.18 -4.89 0.57
C THR A 202 16.16 -4.00 1.26
N GLN A 203 16.29 -2.68 1.14
CA GLN A 203 15.37 -1.71 1.71
C GLN A 203 14.38 -1.22 0.65
N ALA A 204 13.10 -1.14 1.00
CA ALA A 204 12.08 -0.48 0.20
C ALA A 204 12.10 1.04 0.43
N THR A 205 11.85 1.82 -0.61
CA THR A 205 11.68 3.28 -0.48
C THR A 205 10.47 3.64 0.39
N MET A 206 10.56 4.75 1.12
CA MET A 206 9.57 5.17 2.11
C MET A 206 8.36 5.85 1.44
N LEU A 207 7.15 5.37 1.76
CA LEU A 207 5.89 5.95 1.29
C LEU A 207 5.69 7.39 1.83
N PRO A 208 4.92 8.25 1.14
CA PRO A 208 4.56 9.57 1.67
C PRO A 208 3.56 9.46 2.82
N ARG A 209 3.61 10.41 3.77
CA ARG A 209 2.47 10.71 4.65
C ARG A 209 1.82 12.02 4.21
N THR A 210 0.50 12.06 4.26
CA THR A 210 -0.34 13.08 3.66
C THR A 210 -1.52 13.37 4.59
N LEU A 211 -1.59 14.57 5.17
CA LEU A 211 -2.78 15.03 5.90
C LEU A 211 -3.80 15.58 4.92
N ALA A 212 -4.90 14.87 4.72
CA ALA A 212 -6.05 15.40 3.99
C ALA A 212 -6.60 16.65 4.73
N THR A 213 -6.18 17.82 4.29
CA THR A 213 -6.49 19.10 4.93
C THR A 213 -7.21 19.96 3.92
N ALA A 214 -8.46 20.31 4.22
CA ALA A 214 -9.27 21.11 3.32
C ALA A 214 -8.63 22.48 3.10
N ALA A 215 -8.40 22.86 1.84
CA ALA A 215 -8.39 24.29 1.52
C ALA A 215 -9.85 24.78 1.61
N VAL A 216 -10.02 26.05 1.94
CA VAL A 216 -11.35 26.66 2.10
C VAL A 216 -11.64 27.49 0.86
N ALA A 217 -12.81 27.28 0.26
CA ALA A 217 -13.37 28.16 -0.76
C ALA A 217 -14.35 29.13 -0.10
N THR A 218 -14.62 30.26 -0.74
CA THR A 218 -15.26 31.40 -0.04
C THR A 218 -16.65 31.74 -0.58
N THR A 219 -16.89 31.53 -1.87
CA THR A 219 -18.19 31.79 -2.53
C THR A 219 -18.41 30.85 -3.72
N LEU A 220 -19.67 30.50 -3.99
CA LEU A 220 -20.10 29.69 -5.14
C LEU A 220 -21.24 30.39 -5.89
N THR A 221 -21.08 30.58 -7.20
CA THR A 221 -22.12 31.08 -8.11
C THR A 221 -22.28 30.14 -9.30
N SER A 222 -23.50 29.93 -9.79
CA SER A 222 -23.74 29.14 -11.01
C SER A 222 -24.24 30.00 -12.17
N SER A 223 -23.88 29.61 -13.39
CA SER A 223 -24.51 30.07 -14.63
C SER A 223 -24.57 28.93 -15.64
N GLY A 224 -25.79 28.57 -16.08
CA GLY A 224 -26.00 27.41 -16.95
C GLY A 224 -25.45 26.13 -16.34
N THR A 225 -24.54 25.48 -17.06
CA THR A 225 -23.90 24.20 -16.66
C THR A 225 -22.50 24.38 -16.05
N THR A 226 -22.21 25.59 -15.57
CA THR A 226 -20.92 25.94 -14.96
C THR A 226 -21.13 26.49 -13.56
N LEU A 227 -20.34 25.97 -12.62
CA LEU A 227 -20.20 26.47 -11.26
C LEU A 227 -18.89 27.23 -11.15
N PHE A 228 -18.92 28.46 -10.66
CA PHE A 228 -17.76 29.30 -10.40
C PHE A 228 -17.54 29.38 -8.89
N ALA A 229 -16.30 29.18 -8.47
CA ALA A 229 -15.89 29.29 -7.09
C ALA A 229 -14.78 30.32 -6.93
N THR A 230 -14.98 31.30 -6.06
CA THR A 230 -13.89 32.17 -5.61
C THR A 230 -13.14 31.44 -4.49
N VAL A 231 -11.83 31.33 -4.67
CA VAL A 231 -10.91 30.65 -3.75
C VAL A 231 -9.86 31.64 -3.24
N ALA A 232 -9.00 31.22 -2.31
CA ALA A 232 -7.91 32.06 -1.82
C ALA A 232 -6.62 31.99 -2.68
N ASP A 233 -6.58 31.06 -3.63
CA ASP A 233 -5.47 30.83 -4.57
C ASP A 233 -5.93 29.79 -5.62
N ALA A 234 -6.24 30.24 -6.83
CA ALA A 234 -6.69 29.38 -7.93
C ALA A 234 -5.54 28.61 -8.60
N SER A 235 -4.28 28.99 -8.37
CA SER A 235 -3.12 28.25 -8.89
C SER A 235 -2.98 26.85 -8.27
N LYS A 236 -3.65 26.62 -7.12
CA LYS A 236 -3.77 25.30 -6.47
C LYS A 236 -4.75 24.34 -7.15
N TYR A 237 -5.39 24.73 -8.27
CA TYR A 237 -6.40 23.91 -8.93
C TYR A 237 -5.96 23.48 -10.33
N VAL A 238 -6.35 22.27 -10.73
CA VAL A 238 -5.92 21.62 -11.97
C VAL A 238 -7.13 21.29 -12.83
N VAL A 239 -7.13 21.79 -14.06
CA VAL A 239 -8.19 21.51 -15.04
C VAL A 239 -8.22 20.02 -15.39
N GLY A 240 -9.43 19.47 -15.48
CA GLY A 240 -9.69 18.05 -15.68
C GLY A 240 -9.70 17.21 -14.40
N VAL A 241 -9.31 17.76 -13.24
CA VAL A 241 -9.26 17.04 -11.96
C VAL A 241 -10.56 17.21 -11.15
N PRO A 242 -11.02 16.17 -10.43
CA PRO A 242 -12.22 16.23 -9.61
C PRO A 242 -11.98 16.74 -8.18
N TYR A 243 -12.88 17.62 -7.77
CA TYR A 243 -12.93 18.22 -6.44
C TYR A 243 -14.28 17.92 -5.79
N ARG A 244 -14.31 17.90 -4.46
CA ARG A 244 -15.50 17.67 -3.65
C ARG A 244 -15.96 18.97 -3.02
N ILE A 245 -17.24 19.29 -3.19
CA ILE A 245 -17.87 20.49 -2.63
C ILE A 245 -18.83 20.08 -1.52
N LEU A 246 -18.76 20.77 -0.39
CA LEU A 246 -19.50 20.51 0.84
C LEU A 246 -19.96 21.82 1.49
N GLY A 247 -20.98 21.78 2.35
CA GLY A 247 -21.35 22.91 3.22
C GLY A 247 -22.26 23.98 2.60
N ALA A 248 -22.59 23.87 1.31
CA ALA A 248 -23.73 24.58 0.73
C ALA A 248 -25.06 24.07 1.32
N THR A 249 -26.11 24.90 1.30
CA THR A 249 -27.47 24.50 1.70
C THR A 249 -28.15 23.70 0.58
N GLU A 250 -27.93 24.13 -0.67
CA GLU A 250 -28.58 23.60 -1.86
C GLU A 250 -27.86 22.34 -2.35
N THR A 251 -28.61 21.24 -2.43
CA THR A 251 -28.03 19.89 -2.57
C THR A 251 -27.29 19.66 -3.88
N GLU A 252 -27.64 20.36 -4.94
CA GLU A 252 -26.99 20.30 -6.25
C GLU A 252 -25.57 20.87 -6.25
N TYR A 253 -25.26 21.80 -5.32
CA TYR A 253 -23.91 22.31 -5.09
C TYR A 253 -23.05 21.35 -4.27
N ILE A 254 -23.62 20.31 -3.66
CA ILE A 254 -22.93 19.32 -2.83
C ILE A 254 -22.62 18.09 -3.68
N GLY A 255 -21.34 17.78 -3.87
CA GLY A 255 -20.97 16.63 -4.72
C GLY A 255 -19.51 16.60 -5.12
N ASN A 256 -19.22 15.84 -6.18
CA ASN A 256 -17.90 15.79 -6.80
C ASN A 256 -18.03 16.32 -8.24
N PHE A 257 -17.21 17.28 -8.61
CA PHE A 257 -17.28 17.98 -9.89
C PHE A 257 -15.88 18.13 -10.49
N ILE A 258 -15.79 17.99 -11.81
CA ILE A 258 -14.55 18.19 -12.58
C ILE A 258 -14.29 19.69 -12.74
N CYS A 259 -13.09 20.14 -12.37
CA CYS A 259 -12.59 21.47 -12.70
C CYS A 259 -12.45 21.59 -14.23
N THR A 260 -13.03 22.62 -14.83
CA THR A 260 -13.05 22.87 -16.28
C THR A 260 -12.20 24.07 -16.69
N ALA A 261 -11.98 25.03 -15.79
CA ALA A 261 -11.10 26.18 -16.01
C ALA A 261 -10.59 26.73 -14.68
N ILE A 262 -9.44 27.42 -14.72
CA ILE A 262 -8.90 28.23 -13.63
C ILE A 262 -8.60 29.63 -14.17
N ASP A 263 -8.82 30.64 -13.35
CA ASP A 263 -8.40 32.02 -13.57
C ASP A 263 -7.61 32.46 -12.32
N THR A 264 -6.30 32.62 -12.49
CA THR A 264 -5.36 33.02 -11.44
C THR A 264 -5.29 34.53 -11.23
N ASP A 265 -5.86 35.33 -12.13
CA ASP A 265 -5.88 36.79 -12.01
C ASP A 265 -7.08 37.25 -11.18
N THR A 266 -8.16 36.44 -11.14
CA THR A 266 -9.37 36.69 -10.34
C THR A 266 -9.61 35.67 -9.21
N ASP A 267 -8.72 34.70 -9.03
CA ASP A 267 -8.84 33.56 -8.10
C ASP A 267 -10.18 32.79 -8.22
N VAL A 268 -10.59 32.53 -9.47
CA VAL A 268 -11.82 31.80 -9.79
C VAL A 268 -11.52 30.43 -10.37
N VAL A 269 -12.17 29.40 -9.84
CA VAL A 269 -12.14 28.03 -10.36
C VAL A 269 -13.52 27.68 -10.91
N SER A 270 -13.56 27.18 -12.15
CA SER A 270 -14.80 26.74 -12.80
C SER A 270 -14.94 25.22 -12.74
N PHE A 271 -16.15 24.73 -12.50
CA PHE A 271 -16.49 23.31 -12.47
C PHE A 271 -17.65 23.00 -13.38
N LEU A 272 -17.64 21.81 -13.96
CA LEU A 272 -18.78 21.25 -14.68
C LEU A 272 -19.91 20.93 -13.70
N PHE A 273 -21.11 21.47 -13.95
CA PHE A 273 -22.20 21.55 -12.98
C PHE A 273 -23.56 21.25 -13.63
N PRO A 274 -24.50 20.56 -12.96
CA PRO A 274 -25.81 20.26 -13.53
C PRO A 274 -26.76 21.46 -13.62
N GLY A 275 -26.36 22.61 -13.09
CA GLY A 275 -27.18 23.81 -12.96
C GLY A 275 -27.95 23.85 -11.63
N SER A 276 -28.35 25.06 -11.23
CA SER A 276 -29.21 25.32 -10.08
C SER A 276 -30.21 26.42 -10.43
N ALA A 277 -31.34 26.43 -9.71
CA ALA A 277 -32.28 27.54 -9.73
C ALA A 277 -31.89 28.69 -8.78
N THR A 278 -30.90 28.48 -7.90
CA THR A 278 -30.37 29.50 -6.97
C THR A 278 -28.91 29.83 -7.31
N SER A 279 -28.54 31.10 -7.15
CA SER A 279 -27.18 31.60 -7.35
C SER A 279 -27.07 32.99 -6.69
N PRO A 280 -26.08 33.26 -5.81
CA PRO A 280 -25.09 32.33 -5.27
C PRO A 280 -25.72 31.20 -4.43
N ALA A 281 -24.94 30.14 -4.18
CA ALA A 281 -25.30 29.14 -3.17
C ALA A 281 -25.26 29.75 -1.76
N THR A 282 -26.09 29.24 -0.85
CA THR A 282 -26.13 29.65 0.55
C THR A 282 -25.42 28.66 1.47
N GLY A 283 -25.18 29.04 2.72
CA GLY A 283 -24.43 28.23 3.69
C GLY A 283 -22.94 28.58 3.73
N SER A 284 -22.09 27.60 4.04
CA SER A 284 -20.63 27.74 4.15
C SER A 284 -19.94 26.76 3.20
N PRO A 285 -20.02 26.98 1.87
CA PRO A 285 -19.42 26.09 0.90
C PRO A 285 -17.91 25.99 1.05
N THR A 286 -17.37 24.78 0.92
CA THR A 286 -15.93 24.48 0.96
C THR A 286 -15.57 23.53 -0.18
N ILE A 287 -14.37 23.68 -0.74
CA ILE A 287 -13.89 22.84 -1.85
C ILE A 287 -12.65 22.07 -1.40
N GLN A 288 -12.77 20.76 -1.45
CA GLN A 288 -11.77 19.79 -1.00
C GLN A 288 -11.27 18.98 -2.20
N PRO A 289 -10.07 18.38 -2.15
CA PRO A 289 -9.70 17.38 -3.16
C PRO A 289 -10.66 16.18 -3.04
N TRP A 290 -11.17 15.65 -4.15
CA TRP A 290 -12.13 14.52 -4.06
C TRP A 290 -11.51 13.28 -3.38
N LYS A 291 -10.20 13.06 -3.54
CA LYS A 291 -9.39 12.07 -2.82
C LYS A 291 -7.98 12.60 -2.56
N ALA A 292 -7.30 12.03 -1.57
CA ALA A 292 -5.96 12.48 -1.15
C ALA A 292 -4.90 12.49 -2.25
N THR A 293 -5.03 11.67 -3.30
CA THR A 293 -4.08 11.58 -4.42
C THR A 293 -4.38 12.52 -5.59
N ASN A 294 -5.45 13.32 -5.54
CA ASN A 294 -5.91 14.05 -6.73
C ASN A 294 -5.10 15.30 -7.05
N THR A 295 -4.53 15.95 -6.02
CA THR A 295 -3.86 17.25 -6.12
C THR A 295 -2.80 17.37 -5.04
N ALA A 296 -1.55 17.61 -5.43
CA ALA A 296 -0.46 17.82 -4.49
C ALA A 296 -0.63 19.11 -3.68
N GLU A 297 -1.33 20.13 -4.21
CA GLU A 297 -1.48 21.43 -3.54
C GLU A 297 -2.37 21.44 -2.28
N PHE A 298 -3.13 20.36 -2.03
CA PHE A 298 -4.03 20.22 -0.87
C PHE A 298 -3.48 19.26 0.20
N GLN A 299 -2.23 18.83 0.06
CA GLN A 299 -1.51 18.06 1.07
C GLN A 299 -0.51 19.00 1.75
N PRO A 300 -0.86 19.67 2.86
CA PRO A 300 0.15 20.36 3.64
C PRO A 300 1.16 19.34 4.17
N THR A 301 2.35 19.88 4.44
CA THR A 301 3.36 19.30 5.33
C THR A 301 2.71 18.60 6.52
N TRP A 302 3.10 17.35 6.81
CA TRP A 302 2.69 16.69 8.04
C TRP A 302 3.39 17.40 9.22
N THR A 303 2.68 18.34 9.87
CA THR A 303 3.20 19.22 10.94
C THR A 303 2.78 18.79 12.34
N ASN A 304 2.15 17.62 12.49
CA ASN A 304 1.58 17.16 13.77
C ASN A 304 2.68 16.86 14.82
N GLY A 305 3.09 17.90 15.56
CA GLY A 305 4.19 17.88 16.52
C GLY A 305 5.59 18.18 15.96
N PHE A 306 5.77 18.24 14.63
CA PHE A 306 7.08 18.35 13.99
C PHE A 306 7.16 19.58 13.07
N THR A 307 8.21 20.40 13.24
CA THR A 307 8.34 21.71 12.60
C THR A 307 8.95 21.72 11.20
N ASN A 308 9.42 20.58 10.65
CA ASN A 308 10.22 20.56 9.41
C ASN A 308 9.94 19.37 8.47
N GLY A 309 8.79 19.33 7.78
CA GLY A 309 8.61 18.62 6.50
C GLY A 309 9.12 17.16 6.37
N HIS A 310 9.14 16.40 7.47
CA HIS A 310 9.89 15.14 7.54
C HIS A 310 9.35 14.07 6.58
N PHE A 311 8.05 14.11 6.30
CA PHE A 311 7.32 13.11 5.52
C PHE A 311 6.96 13.56 4.11
N ASP A 312 7.34 14.79 3.74
CA ASP A 312 6.91 15.42 2.50
C ASP A 312 7.47 14.71 1.26
N PRO A 313 6.76 14.73 0.12
CA PRO A 313 7.38 14.52 -1.18
C PRO A 313 8.29 15.70 -1.55
N GLY A 314 9.37 15.41 -2.29
CA GLY A 314 10.31 16.42 -2.80
C GLY A 314 11.77 16.06 -2.51
N PRO A 315 12.74 16.48 -3.36
CA PRO A 315 14.13 16.03 -3.27
C PRO A 315 14.88 16.62 -2.06
N THR A 316 14.38 17.72 -1.49
CA THR A 316 14.95 18.44 -0.35
C THR A 316 14.35 18.03 0.99
N SER A 317 13.28 17.22 1.03
CA SER A 317 12.71 16.70 2.28
C SER A 317 13.60 15.61 2.88
N GLN A 318 13.50 15.37 4.19
CA GLN A 318 14.25 14.27 4.82
C GLN A 318 13.90 12.91 4.19
N ARG A 319 12.64 12.74 3.80
CA ARG A 319 12.13 11.60 3.05
C ARG A 319 12.74 11.48 1.65
N GLY A 320 12.82 12.57 0.89
CA GLY A 320 13.44 12.59 -0.44
C GLY A 320 14.92 12.21 -0.38
N LEU A 321 15.66 12.80 0.57
CA LEU A 321 17.07 12.49 0.82
C LEU A 321 17.27 11.02 1.23
N PHE A 322 16.38 10.48 2.08
CA PHE A 322 16.39 9.06 2.45
C PHE A 322 16.11 8.15 1.26
N ASN A 323 15.08 8.42 0.45
CA ASN A 323 14.74 7.61 -0.73
C ASN A 323 15.84 7.68 -1.80
N ALA A 324 16.48 8.85 -1.99
CA ALA A 324 17.65 8.99 -2.85
C ALA A 324 18.83 8.12 -2.36
N ALA A 325 19.09 8.09 -1.05
CA ALA A 325 20.11 7.23 -0.46
C ALA A 325 19.79 5.72 -0.59
N VAL A 326 18.52 5.34 -0.48
CA VAL A 326 18.05 3.96 -0.73
C VAL A 326 18.32 3.56 -2.20
N ARG A 327 17.98 4.42 -3.16
CA ARG A 327 18.18 4.19 -4.60
C ARG A 327 19.65 4.19 -5.02
N GLY A 328 20.49 5.00 -4.37
CA GLY A 328 21.91 5.15 -4.70
C GLY A 328 22.76 3.89 -4.47
N GLY A 329 22.22 2.84 -3.85
CA GLY A 329 22.89 1.55 -3.70
C GLY A 329 24.09 1.52 -2.74
N THR A 330 24.50 2.66 -2.17
CA THR A 330 25.61 2.75 -1.22
C THR A 330 25.34 1.98 0.07
N TYR A 331 24.11 2.11 0.60
CA TYR A 331 23.75 1.61 1.92
C TYR A 331 23.20 0.18 1.92
N PHE A 332 22.67 -0.32 0.79
CA PHE A 332 21.91 -1.58 0.68
C PHE A 332 22.39 -2.46 -0.46
N ASP A 333 22.14 -3.77 -0.39
CA ASP A 333 22.55 -4.72 -1.45
C ASP A 333 21.60 -4.72 -2.66
N ASP A 334 20.41 -4.15 -2.50
CA ASP A 334 19.44 -3.77 -3.53
C ASP A 334 18.37 -2.86 -2.89
N TYR A 335 17.42 -2.35 -3.67
CA TYR A 335 16.21 -1.69 -3.19
C TYR A 335 14.96 -2.22 -3.88
N VAL A 336 13.78 -1.96 -3.29
CA VAL A 336 12.48 -2.10 -3.97
C VAL A 336 11.82 -0.74 -4.04
N GLU A 337 11.37 -0.34 -5.22
CA GLU A 337 10.68 0.93 -5.38
C GLU A 337 9.22 0.77 -4.93
N TRP A 338 8.94 1.26 -3.72
CA TRP A 338 7.59 1.28 -3.15
C TRP A 338 6.98 2.68 -3.18
N SER A 339 7.78 3.75 -3.25
CA SER A 339 7.30 5.13 -3.17
C SER A 339 6.84 5.74 -4.48
N ASP A 340 7.58 5.57 -5.59
CA ASP A 340 7.27 6.23 -6.87
C ASP A 340 5.82 5.97 -7.34
N PRO A 341 5.24 4.77 -7.19
CA PRO A 341 3.85 4.55 -7.59
C PRO A 341 2.78 5.27 -6.76
N PHE A 342 3.14 5.76 -5.57
CA PHE A 342 2.29 6.51 -4.63
C PHE A 342 2.62 8.00 -4.58
N GLU A 343 3.68 8.41 -5.28
CA GLU A 343 3.90 9.77 -5.70
C GLU A 343 3.25 9.91 -7.09
N PRO A 344 1.93 10.21 -7.18
CA PRO A 344 1.39 10.66 -8.46
C PRO A 344 2.21 11.87 -8.82
N THR A 345 2.99 11.71 -9.88
CA THR A 345 4.04 12.63 -10.28
C THR A 345 5.26 12.64 -9.33
N ARG A 346 6.26 11.87 -9.74
CA ARG A 346 7.63 12.03 -9.28
C ARG A 346 8.34 13.32 -9.77
N ASP A 347 7.93 14.14 -10.77
CA ASP A 347 6.87 14.14 -11.79
C ASP A 347 6.26 15.54 -12.24
N ALA A 348 5.73 16.41 -11.34
CA ALA A 348 4.62 17.39 -11.62
C ALA A 348 4.97 18.86 -12.00
N GLY A 349 6.24 19.21 -12.20
CA GLY A 349 6.62 20.61 -12.43
C GLY A 349 7.07 21.35 -11.16
N ARG A 350 6.87 20.74 -9.98
CA ARG A 350 7.90 20.75 -8.92
C ARG A 350 9.13 19.88 -9.27
N TRP A 351 9.12 19.26 -10.45
CA TRP A 351 9.48 17.84 -10.50
C TRP A 351 9.50 17.17 -11.90
N VAL A 352 9.21 17.83 -13.03
CA VAL A 352 9.01 17.16 -14.36
C VAL A 352 10.29 16.54 -14.96
N ILE A 353 10.16 15.33 -15.52
CA ILE A 353 10.97 14.79 -16.62
C ILE A 353 10.07 14.29 -17.76
N GLN A 354 10.50 14.57 -18.98
CA GLN A 354 9.84 14.21 -20.23
C GLN A 354 9.83 12.68 -20.44
N GLY A 355 8.68 12.02 -20.20
CA GLY A 355 8.42 10.64 -20.66
C GLY A 355 7.67 9.71 -19.71
N GLU A 356 7.48 10.08 -18.44
CA GLU A 356 6.88 9.19 -17.43
C GLU A 356 5.50 9.66 -16.96
N ASN A 357 4.60 8.70 -16.69
CA ASN A 357 3.22 8.94 -16.25
C ASN A 357 2.95 8.22 -14.93
N ALA A 358 2.13 8.83 -14.07
CA ALA A 358 1.68 8.18 -12.83
C ALA A 358 0.91 6.88 -13.14
N LEU A 359 1.11 5.84 -12.31
CA LEU A 359 0.42 4.54 -12.45
C LEU A 359 -1.04 4.56 -11.97
N LEU A 360 -1.53 5.67 -11.41
CA LEU A 360 -2.96 5.89 -11.26
C LEU A 360 -3.56 5.99 -12.67
N PRO A 361 -4.63 5.24 -13.00
CA PRO A 361 -5.25 5.39 -14.31
C PRO A 361 -5.80 6.82 -14.39
N ALA A 362 -5.25 7.61 -15.30
CA ALA A 362 -5.70 8.98 -15.49
C ALA A 362 -7.19 9.01 -15.87
N ILE A 363 -7.79 10.18 -15.76
CA ILE A 363 -9.19 10.39 -16.15
C ILE A 363 -9.33 10.08 -17.64
N GLN A 364 -10.45 9.46 -18.03
CA GLN A 364 -10.77 9.24 -19.43
C GLN A 364 -12.11 9.88 -19.75
N GLU A 365 -12.11 10.69 -20.81
CA GLU A 365 -13.33 11.07 -21.51
C GLU A 365 -13.79 9.89 -22.35
N GLY A 366 -15.01 9.43 -22.10
CA GLY A 366 -15.68 8.40 -22.88
C GLY A 366 -16.86 8.97 -23.67
N THR A 367 -17.23 8.27 -24.73
CA THR A 367 -18.42 8.51 -25.54
C THR A 367 -19.31 7.28 -25.48
N ILE A 368 -20.61 7.48 -25.25
CA ILE A 368 -21.61 6.41 -25.17
C ILE A 368 -21.88 5.84 -26.57
N SER A 369 -21.71 4.53 -26.72
CA SER A 369 -21.91 3.80 -27.99
C SER A 369 -23.24 3.04 -28.04
N SER A 370 -23.79 2.62 -26.89
CA SER A 370 -25.13 2.04 -26.77
C SER A 370 -25.60 2.12 -25.32
N VAL A 371 -26.92 2.17 -25.12
CA VAL A 371 -27.53 2.39 -23.79
C VAL A 371 -28.39 1.19 -23.42
N THR A 372 -28.15 0.61 -22.24
CA THR A 372 -28.96 -0.48 -21.68
C THR A 372 -29.98 0.05 -20.69
N SER A 373 -29.59 1.02 -19.87
CA SER A 373 -30.46 1.72 -18.91
C SER A 373 -29.83 3.05 -18.48
N ALA A 374 -30.58 3.85 -17.72
CA ALA A 374 -30.09 5.06 -17.05
C ALA A 374 -28.93 4.81 -16.05
N SER A 375 -28.59 3.55 -15.74
CA SER A 375 -27.45 3.17 -14.90
C SER A 375 -26.38 2.34 -15.63
N ARG A 376 -26.60 1.94 -16.88
CA ARG A 376 -25.68 1.06 -17.63
C ARG A 376 -25.67 1.33 -19.13
N PHE A 377 -24.47 1.54 -19.68
CA PHE A 377 -24.26 1.84 -21.09
C PHE A 377 -22.87 1.39 -21.53
N ASN A 378 -22.71 1.09 -22.82
CA ASN A 378 -21.41 0.80 -23.40
C ASN A 378 -20.75 2.08 -23.93
N SER A 379 -19.42 2.07 -23.99
CA SER A 379 -18.59 3.21 -24.36
C SER A 379 -17.25 2.77 -24.94
N ASN A 380 -16.44 3.73 -25.37
CA ASN A 380 -15.02 3.53 -25.73
C ASN A 380 -14.06 3.55 -24.50
N TYR A 381 -14.56 3.46 -23.27
CA TYR A 381 -13.72 3.43 -22.07
C TYR A 381 -12.88 2.14 -22.00
N SER A 382 -11.55 2.27 -21.89
CA SER A 382 -10.62 1.18 -22.21
C SER A 382 -9.67 0.76 -21.08
N ARG A 383 -9.75 1.40 -19.90
CA ARG A 383 -8.76 1.22 -18.80
C ARG A 383 -8.91 -0.07 -17.98
N GLY A 384 -9.23 -1.20 -18.60
CA GLY A 384 -9.39 -2.51 -17.95
C GLY A 384 -10.65 -2.63 -17.09
N SER A 385 -10.97 -3.84 -16.63
CA SER A 385 -12.21 -4.12 -15.88
C SER A 385 -12.17 -3.66 -14.42
N SER A 386 -13.33 -3.26 -13.90
CA SER A 386 -13.60 -2.79 -12.52
C SER A 386 -12.90 -1.51 -12.07
N THR A 387 -12.21 -0.80 -12.97
CA THR A 387 -11.39 0.38 -12.69
C THR A 387 -12.16 1.57 -12.09
N ILE A 388 -13.46 1.71 -12.40
CA ILE A 388 -14.30 2.79 -11.85
C ILE A 388 -14.99 2.46 -10.51
N SER A 389 -14.75 1.28 -9.92
CA SER A 389 -15.37 0.90 -8.65
C SER A 389 -14.87 1.77 -7.49
N ASN A 390 -15.78 2.38 -6.72
CA ASN A 390 -15.50 3.46 -5.75
C ASN A 390 -14.99 4.76 -6.40
N GLY A 391 -15.24 4.92 -7.70
CA GLY A 391 -15.02 6.12 -8.49
C GLY A 391 -16.32 6.83 -8.83
N PHE A 392 -16.33 7.63 -9.89
CA PHE A 392 -17.56 8.24 -10.42
C PHE A 392 -17.53 8.47 -11.92
N VAL A 393 -18.72 8.65 -12.47
CA VAL A 393 -18.98 9.12 -13.84
C VAL A 393 -19.62 10.50 -13.72
N GLN A 394 -19.14 11.49 -14.48
CA GLN A 394 -19.82 12.78 -14.64
C GLN A 394 -20.11 13.02 -16.11
N MET A 395 -21.38 13.23 -16.45
CA MET A 395 -21.79 13.50 -17.84
C MET A 395 -21.25 14.86 -18.31
N LYS A 396 -20.62 14.89 -19.47
CA LYS A 396 -20.00 16.08 -20.07
C LYS A 396 -20.92 16.78 -21.07
N THR A 397 -21.79 16.04 -21.74
CA THR A 397 -22.77 16.57 -22.71
C THR A 397 -24.14 15.93 -22.50
N GLY A 398 -25.12 16.30 -23.33
CA GLY A 398 -26.48 15.77 -23.30
C GLY A 398 -27.36 16.40 -22.22
N THR A 399 -28.56 15.85 -22.06
CA THR A 399 -29.59 16.29 -21.08
C THR A 399 -29.21 16.05 -19.62
N HIS A 400 -28.06 15.44 -19.38
CA HIS A 400 -27.57 15.06 -18.06
C HIS A 400 -26.23 15.70 -17.70
N ILE A 401 -25.73 16.62 -18.54
CA ILE A 401 -24.51 17.40 -18.32
C ILE A 401 -24.33 17.84 -16.86
N GLY A 402 -23.12 17.67 -16.34
CA GLY A 402 -22.74 17.99 -14.96
C GLY A 402 -23.24 17.02 -13.89
N LEU A 403 -24.21 16.13 -14.17
CA LEU A 403 -24.64 15.14 -13.19
C LEU A 403 -23.54 14.10 -12.93
N THR A 404 -23.15 14.00 -11.66
CA THR A 404 -22.23 12.97 -11.15
C THR A 404 -23.01 11.76 -10.63
N ARG A 405 -22.52 10.55 -10.93
CA ARG A 405 -23.04 9.27 -10.43
C ARG A 405 -21.90 8.37 -10.00
N SER A 406 -22.06 7.69 -8.87
CA SER A 406 -21.03 6.80 -8.33
C SER A 406 -20.78 5.61 -9.27
N GLY A 407 -19.50 5.32 -9.52
CA GLY A 407 -19.07 4.22 -10.38
C GLY A 407 -19.10 2.89 -9.62
N ASN A 408 -19.78 1.90 -10.16
CA ASN A 408 -19.81 0.54 -9.59
C ASN A 408 -18.69 -0.32 -10.17
N GLY A 409 -18.47 -0.24 -11.48
CA GLY A 409 -17.43 -0.96 -12.20
C GLY A 409 -17.62 -0.85 -13.71
N ASN A 410 -16.64 -1.34 -14.47
CA ASN A 410 -16.74 -1.42 -15.92
C ASN A 410 -16.20 -2.77 -16.44
N THR A 411 -16.63 -3.20 -17.62
CA THR A 411 -16.07 -4.38 -18.31
C THR A 411 -16.00 -4.11 -19.81
N ASN A 412 -14.79 -3.96 -20.37
CA ASN A 412 -14.59 -3.73 -21.81
C ASN A 412 -15.46 -2.60 -22.42
N GLY A 413 -15.59 -1.48 -21.71
CA GLY A 413 -16.40 -0.33 -22.14
C GLY A 413 -17.86 -0.33 -21.66
N ASP A 414 -18.39 -1.45 -21.17
CA ASP A 414 -19.65 -1.51 -20.41
C ASP A 414 -19.46 -0.81 -19.07
N ILE A 415 -20.08 0.36 -18.89
CA ILE A 415 -20.05 1.19 -17.69
C ILE A 415 -21.29 0.87 -16.86
N THR A 416 -21.10 0.52 -15.59
CA THR A 416 -22.20 0.40 -14.61
C THR A 416 -22.03 1.41 -13.48
N MET A 417 -23.06 2.22 -13.27
CA MET A 417 -23.19 3.18 -12.17
C MET A 417 -24.05 2.59 -11.06
N SER A 418 -23.74 2.91 -9.79
CA SER A 418 -24.52 2.41 -8.64
C SER A 418 -25.79 3.22 -8.37
N SER A 419 -25.95 4.38 -9.00
CA SER A 419 -27.19 5.15 -9.04
C SER A 419 -27.51 5.58 -10.47
N ALA A 420 -28.81 5.56 -10.82
CA ALA A 420 -29.28 5.88 -12.15
C ALA A 420 -29.29 7.40 -12.43
N LEU A 421 -29.10 7.78 -13.69
CA LEU A 421 -29.46 9.10 -14.20
C LEU A 421 -31.00 9.27 -14.18
N PRO A 422 -31.52 10.51 -14.24
CA PRO A 422 -32.98 10.76 -14.21
C PRO A 422 -33.72 10.13 -15.39
N SER A 423 -33.04 9.95 -16.52
CA SER A 423 -33.51 9.19 -17.68
C SER A 423 -32.34 8.46 -18.34
N ASN A 424 -32.61 7.70 -19.41
CA ASN A 424 -31.55 7.13 -20.23
C ASN A 424 -30.72 8.25 -20.87
N PRO A 425 -29.37 8.18 -20.87
CA PRO A 425 -28.54 9.06 -21.68
C PRO A 425 -28.71 8.76 -23.17
N ALA A 426 -28.19 9.61 -24.06
CA ALA A 426 -28.20 9.39 -25.50
C ALA A 426 -26.92 8.70 -26.00
N ILE A 427 -27.02 8.03 -27.15
CA ILE A 427 -25.84 7.57 -27.90
C ILE A 427 -25.13 8.81 -28.45
N GLY A 428 -23.82 8.88 -28.28
CA GLY A 428 -23.00 10.06 -28.61
C GLY A 428 -22.79 11.04 -27.44
N ASP A 429 -23.52 10.89 -26.32
CA ASP A 429 -23.23 11.67 -25.12
C ASP A 429 -21.82 11.35 -24.60
N GLN A 430 -21.14 12.37 -24.08
CA GLN A 430 -19.80 12.28 -23.53
C GLN A 430 -19.85 12.28 -22.00
N PHE A 431 -18.86 11.66 -21.36
CA PHE A 431 -18.71 11.63 -19.91
C PHE A 431 -17.24 11.56 -19.49
N TYR A 432 -16.93 12.08 -18.31
CA TYR A 432 -15.69 11.78 -17.61
C TYR A 432 -15.89 10.54 -16.73
N ALA A 433 -15.04 9.52 -16.91
CA ALA A 433 -14.96 8.39 -15.98
C ALA A 433 -13.71 8.50 -15.12
N ILE A 434 -13.94 8.52 -13.81
CA ILE A 434 -12.94 8.74 -12.77
C ILE A 434 -12.70 7.43 -12.02
N PRO A 435 -11.49 6.85 -12.08
CA PRO A 435 -11.14 5.63 -11.36
C PRO A 435 -11.24 5.77 -9.83
N GLY A 436 -11.64 4.68 -9.16
CA GLY A 436 -11.88 4.69 -7.71
C GLY A 436 -10.67 4.30 -6.84
N VAL A 437 -9.49 4.10 -7.43
CA VAL A 437 -8.40 3.28 -6.86
C VAL A 437 -7.64 3.86 -5.65
N SER A 438 -7.94 5.09 -5.19
CA SER A 438 -7.30 5.70 -4.03
C SER A 438 -8.15 5.67 -2.75
N TYR A 439 -7.52 5.36 -1.62
CA TYR A 439 -8.05 5.39 -0.24
C TYR A 439 -6.96 5.94 0.72
N CYS A 440 -7.22 6.12 2.03
CA CYS A 440 -6.23 6.44 3.09
C CYS A 440 -6.13 5.36 4.21
N SER A 441 -4.92 5.10 4.74
CA SER A 441 -4.53 4.03 5.70
C SER A 441 -5.37 4.02 6.97
N ASP A 442 -5.29 2.94 7.75
CA ASP A 442 -6.08 2.76 8.98
C ASP A 442 -5.74 3.77 10.08
N ASP A 443 -4.55 4.41 10.00
CA ASP A 443 -4.17 5.56 10.83
C ASP A 443 -4.62 6.92 10.25
N GLY A 444 -5.18 6.94 9.04
CA GLY A 444 -5.64 8.12 8.30
C GLY A 444 -4.54 8.91 7.58
N THR A 445 -3.28 8.46 7.61
CA THR A 445 -2.12 9.33 7.32
C THR A 445 -1.32 9.01 6.06
N HIS A 446 -1.47 7.82 5.50
CA HIS A 446 -0.89 7.38 4.23
C HIS A 446 -2.04 7.10 3.25
N PRO A 447 -1.80 6.92 1.94
CA PRO A 447 -2.77 6.26 1.08
C PRO A 447 -3.05 4.81 1.56
N ARG A 448 -4.32 4.37 1.65
CA ARG A 448 -4.71 3.01 2.08
C ARG A 448 -4.27 2.07 0.98
N VAL A 449 -3.38 1.20 1.39
CA VAL A 449 -3.02 -0.02 0.68
C VAL A 449 -3.84 -1.20 1.25
N ALA A 450 -4.49 -1.06 2.41
CA ALA A 450 -5.24 -2.14 3.08
C ALA A 450 -6.56 -2.52 2.38
N GLY A 451 -6.75 -3.83 2.20
CA GLY A 451 -7.91 -4.41 1.54
C GLY A 451 -9.17 -4.47 2.40
N GLY A 452 -10.29 -4.03 1.82
CA GLY A 452 -11.62 -4.49 2.26
C GLY A 452 -11.88 -5.92 1.76
N THR A 453 -12.81 -6.62 2.39
CA THR A 453 -13.17 -8.04 2.12
C THR A 453 -13.90 -8.27 0.79
N GLY A 454 -13.67 -7.43 -0.22
CA GLY A 454 -14.25 -7.51 -1.55
C GLY A 454 -13.42 -6.79 -2.60
N SER A 455 -12.49 -7.50 -3.24
CA SER A 455 -11.95 -7.23 -4.59
C SER A 455 -11.43 -5.82 -4.95
N SER A 456 -11.10 -4.95 -3.99
CA SER A 456 -10.61 -3.59 -4.27
C SER A 456 -9.07 -3.50 -4.33
N LEU A 457 -8.53 -3.46 -5.56
CA LEU A 457 -7.11 -3.55 -5.91
C LEU A 457 -6.43 -2.18 -6.10
N GLY A 458 -6.50 -1.30 -5.09
CA GLY A 458 -5.85 0.02 -5.13
C GLY A 458 -4.34 -0.06 -4.88
N GLY A 459 -3.88 0.43 -3.73
CA GLY A 459 -2.45 0.42 -3.39
C GLY A 459 -1.81 -0.98 -3.30
N GLN A 460 -2.53 -2.00 -2.82
CA GLN A 460 -1.93 -3.33 -2.61
C GLN A 460 -1.43 -3.95 -3.92
N ALA A 461 -2.21 -3.80 -5.00
CA ALA A 461 -1.83 -4.33 -6.31
C ALA A 461 -0.55 -3.69 -6.85
N ILE A 462 -0.35 -2.41 -6.54
CA ILE A 462 0.83 -1.64 -6.91
C ILE A 462 2.08 -2.14 -6.17
N LEU A 463 2.02 -2.30 -4.84
CA LEU A 463 3.14 -2.87 -4.07
C LEU A 463 3.40 -4.34 -4.43
N ASN A 464 2.34 -5.13 -4.65
CA ASN A 464 2.43 -6.50 -5.14
C ASN A 464 3.17 -6.55 -6.48
N LYS A 465 2.87 -5.63 -7.42
CA LYS A 465 3.55 -5.55 -8.72
C LYS A 465 5.01 -5.17 -8.56
N ALA A 466 5.33 -4.08 -7.86
CA ALA A 466 6.71 -3.65 -7.64
C ALA A 466 7.58 -4.75 -6.99
N MET A 467 7.02 -5.44 -5.99
CA MET A 467 7.67 -6.59 -5.37
C MET A 467 7.77 -7.79 -6.32
N SER A 468 6.71 -8.11 -7.07
CA SER A 468 6.67 -9.20 -8.05
C SER A 468 7.73 -9.03 -9.13
N ASP A 469 7.90 -7.81 -9.63
CA ASP A 469 8.87 -7.48 -10.68
C ASP A 469 10.31 -7.63 -10.15
N LYS A 470 10.58 -7.09 -8.95
CA LYS A 470 11.88 -7.26 -8.27
C LYS A 470 12.21 -8.72 -7.94
N ILE A 471 11.25 -9.50 -7.44
CA ILE A 471 11.42 -10.95 -7.23
C ILE A 471 11.73 -11.65 -8.56
N THR A 472 11.05 -11.27 -9.65
CA THR A 472 11.31 -11.84 -10.98
C THR A 472 12.73 -11.51 -11.45
N ALA A 473 13.22 -10.30 -11.20
CA ALA A 473 14.59 -9.89 -11.51
C ALA A 473 15.66 -10.56 -10.63
N TRP A 474 15.40 -10.84 -9.35
CA TRP A 474 16.32 -11.61 -8.49
C TRP A 474 16.37 -13.09 -8.83
N LEU A 475 15.25 -13.62 -9.34
CA LEU A 475 15.19 -14.99 -9.82
C LEU A 475 15.91 -15.12 -11.17
N ALA A 476 15.74 -14.17 -12.10
CA ALA A 476 16.27 -14.18 -13.48
C ALA A 476 17.69 -14.78 -13.63
#